data_AF-A0A927K0Q6-F1
#
_entry.id   AF-A0A927K0Q6-F1
#
_cell.length_a   1.000
_cell.length_b   1.000
_cell.length_c   1.000
_cell.angle_alpha   90.00
_cell.angle_beta   90.00
_cell.angle_gamma   90.00
#
_symmetry.space_group_name_H-M   'P 1'
#
loop_
_entity.id
_entity.type
_entity.pdbx_description
1 polymer ?
#
loop_
_entity_poly.entity_id
_entity_poly.type
_entity_poly.pdbx_seq_one_letter_code
_entity_poly.pdbx_strand_id
1 'polypeptide(L)'
;MVSFGIWALARPGAATGGPVQLGGGQAGARVRVPVTHGERLALTARLSTPLAGTGREAAAGIEWRPFDAPVTLIAEQRVALDGGHGGTGVGVVAGLDRGDASVGFALEAYGQTGAVVRERIEPYADGAVRGLRQVGATPRAALRIGVGAWGGAQRGAGRLDIGPTAVVAVPVGGKSVRLAIDWRQRIAGNADPGSGPAVTLGSDF
;
A
#
# COMPACT_ATOMS: atom_id res chain seq x y z
N MET A 1 12.01 -15.20 -7.69
CA MET A 1 11.09 -15.46 -8.82
C MET A 1 10.56 -14.13 -9.32
N VAL A 2 10.21 -13.99 -10.61
CA VAL A 2 9.50 -12.79 -11.07
C VAL A 2 8.12 -12.75 -10.42
N SER A 3 7.74 -11.60 -9.87
CA SER A 3 6.42 -11.40 -9.29
C SER A 3 5.67 -10.22 -9.90
N PHE A 4 4.33 -10.29 -9.89
CA PHE A 4 3.43 -9.37 -10.58
C PHE A 4 2.24 -8.99 -9.70
N GLY A 5 2.27 -7.88 -8.98
CA GLY A 5 1.18 -7.40 -8.13
C GLY A 5 0.08 -6.63 -8.87
N ILE A 6 -1.18 -6.76 -8.42
CA ILE A 6 -2.22 -5.75 -8.65
C ILE A 6 -2.86 -5.36 -7.32
N TRP A 7 -3.34 -4.13 -7.24
CA TRP A 7 -4.07 -3.64 -6.07
C TRP A 7 -5.05 -2.54 -6.46
N ALA A 8 -6.09 -2.37 -5.66
CA ALA A 8 -7.05 -1.28 -5.76
C ALA A 8 -7.57 -0.92 -4.38
N LEU A 9 -7.66 0.37 -4.09
CA LEU A 9 -8.34 0.98 -2.96
C LEU A 9 -9.52 1.77 -3.53
N ALA A 10 -10.73 1.28 -3.32
CA ALA A 10 -11.94 2.03 -3.59
C ALA A 10 -12.36 2.78 -2.33
N ARG A 11 -12.51 4.11 -2.45
CA ARG A 11 -13.02 4.97 -1.40
C ARG A 11 -13.87 6.09 -2.03
N PRO A 12 -15.08 6.36 -1.52
CA PRO A 12 -15.89 7.47 -2.03
C PRO A 12 -15.24 8.84 -1.77
N GLY A 13 -15.32 9.73 -2.76
CA GLY A 13 -14.78 11.09 -2.69
C GLY A 13 -13.40 11.25 -3.34
N ALA A 14 -13.07 12.49 -3.71
CA ALA A 14 -11.77 12.82 -4.29
C ALA A 14 -10.71 13.00 -3.19
N ALA A 15 -9.47 12.60 -3.47
CA ALA A 15 -8.35 12.89 -2.59
C ALA A 15 -8.03 14.40 -2.58
N THR A 16 -7.44 14.87 -1.49
CA THR A 16 -6.75 16.18 -1.45
C THR A 16 -5.23 16.00 -1.50
N GLY A 17 -4.56 16.96 -2.11
CA GLY A 17 -3.11 17.00 -2.25
C GLY A 17 -2.72 17.18 -3.72
N GLY A 18 -1.50 17.67 -3.96
CA GLY A 18 -0.98 17.94 -5.31
C GLY A 18 -0.80 16.67 -6.17
N PRO A 19 0.29 16.51 -6.95
CA PRO A 19 0.41 15.44 -7.96
C PRO A 19 0.32 14.00 -7.41
N VAL A 20 0.34 13.81 -6.09
CA VAL A 20 0.11 12.52 -5.42
C VAL A 20 -1.15 12.63 -4.54
N GLN A 21 -2.13 11.76 -4.80
CA GLN A 21 -3.41 11.77 -4.12
C GLN A 21 -3.36 11.01 -2.80
N LEU A 22 -3.45 11.71 -1.67
CA LEU A 22 -3.51 11.10 -0.35
C LEU A 22 -4.96 10.86 0.07
N GLY A 23 -5.28 9.63 0.46
CA GLY A 23 -6.54 9.29 1.12
C GLY A 23 -7.69 8.87 0.20
N GLY A 24 -7.73 9.33 -1.06
CA GLY A 24 -8.75 8.95 -2.03
C GLY A 24 -8.53 7.56 -2.65
N GLY A 25 -9.46 7.16 -3.51
CA GLY A 25 -9.39 5.88 -4.21
C GLY A 25 -8.26 5.84 -5.24
N GLN A 26 -7.59 4.69 -5.36
CA GLN A 26 -6.47 4.48 -6.28
C GLN A 26 -6.38 3.00 -6.69
N ALA A 27 -5.71 2.72 -7.79
CA ALA A 27 -5.39 1.38 -8.23
C ALA A 27 -4.00 1.32 -8.85
N GLY A 28 -3.42 0.14 -8.91
CA GLY A 28 -2.11 -0.03 -9.51
C GLY A 28 -1.76 -1.48 -9.83
N ALA A 29 -0.70 -1.59 -10.60
CA ALA A 29 -0.06 -2.84 -10.95
C ALA A 29 1.45 -2.69 -10.74
N ARG A 30 2.12 -3.79 -10.45
CA ARG A 30 3.55 -3.81 -10.16
C ARG A 30 4.18 -5.08 -10.68
N VAL A 31 5.39 -4.99 -11.19
CA VAL A 31 6.27 -6.12 -11.49
C VAL A 31 7.56 -5.99 -10.68
N ARG A 32 8.09 -7.13 -10.27
CA ARG A 32 9.39 -7.25 -9.59
C ARG A 32 10.17 -8.40 -10.22
N VAL A 33 11.40 -8.11 -10.64
CA VAL A 33 12.32 -9.06 -11.29
C VAL A 33 13.60 -9.13 -10.46
N PRO A 34 13.81 -10.21 -9.66
CA PRO A 34 15.06 -10.38 -8.93
C PRO A 34 16.26 -10.47 -9.87
N VAL A 35 17.36 -9.79 -9.52
CA VAL A 35 18.60 -9.77 -10.32
C VAL A 35 19.80 -10.42 -9.62
N THR A 36 19.71 -10.65 -8.31
CA THR A 36 20.76 -11.34 -7.53
C THR A 36 20.32 -12.70 -7.05
N HIS A 37 21.28 -13.60 -6.85
CA HIS A 37 21.07 -14.82 -6.07
C HIS A 37 20.62 -14.46 -4.65
N GLY A 38 19.55 -15.08 -4.14
CA GLY A 38 18.92 -14.71 -2.86
C GLY A 38 17.94 -13.52 -2.92
N GLU A 39 17.66 -12.98 -4.12
CA GLU A 39 16.59 -12.01 -4.38
C GLU A 39 16.66 -10.69 -3.60
N ARG A 40 17.84 -10.36 -3.08
CA ARG A 40 18.09 -9.13 -2.32
C ARG A 40 18.01 -7.87 -3.18
N LEU A 41 18.40 -7.95 -4.45
CA LEU A 41 18.25 -6.86 -5.41
C LEU A 41 17.23 -7.28 -6.48
N ALA A 42 16.32 -6.37 -6.84
CA ALA A 42 15.35 -6.58 -7.90
C ALA A 42 15.12 -5.30 -8.70
N LEU A 43 14.85 -5.46 -10.00
CA LEU A 43 14.25 -4.41 -10.82
C LEU A 43 12.75 -4.39 -10.54
N THR A 44 12.17 -3.20 -10.49
CA THR A 44 10.72 -3.04 -10.32
C THR A 44 10.18 -2.03 -11.32
N ALA A 45 8.96 -2.26 -11.76
CA ALA A 45 8.16 -1.25 -12.43
C ALA A 45 6.74 -1.28 -11.87
N ARG A 46 6.10 -0.11 -11.79
CA ARG A 46 4.73 0.03 -11.31
C ARG A 46 3.96 1.04 -12.13
N LEU A 47 2.67 0.82 -12.22
CA LEU A 47 1.68 1.77 -12.70
C LEU A 47 0.72 2.05 -11.55
N SER A 48 0.39 3.31 -11.34
CA SER A 48 -0.60 3.74 -10.35
C SER A 48 -1.51 4.80 -10.95
N THR A 49 -2.79 4.72 -10.63
CA THR A 49 -3.80 5.69 -11.04
C THR A 49 -4.69 6.01 -9.85
N PRO A 50 -5.04 7.29 -9.63
CA PRO A 50 -6.19 7.61 -8.81
C PRO A 50 -7.47 7.12 -9.51
N LEU A 51 -8.51 6.82 -8.73
CA LEU A 51 -9.83 6.46 -9.26
C LEU A 51 -10.65 7.69 -9.66
N ALA A 52 -10.28 8.87 -9.17
CA ALA A 52 -10.88 10.16 -9.52
C ALA A 52 -9.80 11.25 -9.57
N GLY A 53 -9.89 12.19 -10.52
CA GLY A 53 -8.88 13.25 -10.69
C GLY A 53 -7.63 12.81 -11.47
N THR A 54 -6.57 13.61 -11.39
CA THR A 54 -5.28 13.40 -12.09
C THR A 54 -4.20 12.89 -11.13
N GLY A 55 -3.10 12.35 -11.68
CA GLY A 55 -1.99 11.78 -10.91
C GLY A 55 -1.65 10.35 -11.30
N ARG A 56 -1.97 9.94 -12.54
CA ARG A 56 -1.51 8.70 -13.12
C ARG A 56 0.01 8.74 -13.25
N GLU A 57 0.64 7.66 -12.85
CA GLU A 57 2.08 7.59 -12.78
C GLU A 57 2.59 6.20 -13.14
N ALA A 58 3.67 6.19 -13.93
CA ALA A 58 4.54 5.03 -14.07
C ALA A 58 5.80 5.24 -13.25
N ALA A 59 6.33 4.19 -12.64
CA ALA A 59 7.66 4.23 -12.06
C ALA A 59 8.46 2.98 -12.40
N ALA A 60 9.76 3.12 -12.55
CA ALA A 60 10.70 2.03 -12.75
C ALA A 60 11.95 2.26 -11.92
N GLY A 61 12.49 1.21 -11.30
CA GLY A 61 13.57 1.37 -10.34
C GLY A 61 14.16 0.07 -9.83
N ILE A 62 14.89 0.19 -8.73
CA ILE A 62 15.50 -0.90 -8.00
C ILE A 62 14.90 -1.01 -6.60
N GLU A 63 14.78 -2.26 -6.14
CA GLU A 63 14.55 -2.58 -4.74
C GLU A 63 15.73 -3.34 -4.19
N TRP A 64 16.16 -2.96 -2.99
CA TRP A 64 17.27 -3.58 -2.30
C TRP A 64 16.90 -3.96 -0.86
N ARG A 65 17.14 -5.22 -0.50
CA ARG A 65 17.00 -5.77 0.85
C ARG A 65 18.39 -5.99 1.44
N PRO A 66 18.94 -4.99 2.18
CA PRO A 66 20.32 -5.02 2.65
C PRO A 66 20.61 -6.14 3.65
N PHE A 67 19.65 -6.49 4.48
CA PHE A 67 19.77 -7.48 5.56
C PHE A 67 18.54 -8.40 5.61
N ASP A 68 18.61 -9.48 6.38
CA ASP A 68 17.52 -10.46 6.57
C ASP A 68 16.43 -9.93 7.52
N ALA A 69 15.94 -8.73 7.24
CA ALA A 69 14.77 -8.15 7.88
C ALA A 69 13.74 -7.80 6.79
N PRO A 70 12.47 -7.57 7.17
CA PRO A 70 11.42 -7.20 6.23
C PRO A 70 11.51 -5.69 5.89
N VAL A 71 12.69 -5.23 5.50
CA VAL A 71 13.00 -3.84 5.11
C VAL A 71 13.52 -3.84 3.69
N THR A 72 12.95 -2.98 2.85
CA THR A 72 13.30 -2.80 1.44
C THR A 72 13.57 -1.33 1.18
N LEU A 73 14.74 -1.04 0.64
CA LEU A 73 15.11 0.26 0.11
C LEU A 73 14.67 0.33 -1.36
N ILE A 74 14.12 1.46 -1.77
CA ILE A 74 13.63 1.69 -3.12
C ILE A 74 14.30 2.93 -3.69
N ALA A 75 14.79 2.82 -4.93
CA ALA A 75 15.16 3.97 -5.74
C ALA A 75 14.49 3.84 -7.11
N GLU A 76 13.67 4.82 -7.48
CA GLU A 76 12.83 4.74 -8.69
C GLU A 76 12.80 6.06 -9.45
N GLN A 77 12.69 5.97 -10.78
CA GLN A 77 12.31 7.07 -11.62
C GLN A 77 10.79 7.04 -11.82
N ARG A 78 10.12 8.13 -11.48
CA ARG A 78 8.68 8.34 -11.57
C ARG A 78 8.36 9.23 -12.77
N VAL A 79 7.37 8.86 -13.56
CA VAL A 79 6.92 9.53 -14.77
C VAL A 79 5.43 9.79 -14.66
N ALA A 80 5.05 11.07 -14.70
CA ALA A 80 3.64 11.45 -14.73
C ALA A 80 3.03 11.11 -16.11
N LEU A 81 1.85 10.52 -16.13
CA LEU A 81 1.18 10.03 -17.35
C LEU A 81 -0.02 10.88 -17.77
N ASP A 82 -0.56 11.72 -16.90
CA ASP A 82 -1.72 12.58 -17.16
C ASP A 82 -1.55 14.01 -16.63
N GLY A 83 -0.31 14.51 -16.66
CA GLY A 83 0.07 15.86 -16.25
C GLY A 83 0.90 15.89 -14.95
N GLY A 84 1.64 16.98 -14.76
CA GLY A 84 2.62 17.12 -13.68
C GLY A 84 4.04 16.70 -14.09
N HIS A 85 4.97 16.81 -13.14
CA HIS A 85 6.39 16.56 -13.40
C HIS A 85 6.78 15.17 -12.93
N GLY A 86 7.60 14.45 -13.71
CA GLY A 86 8.30 13.26 -13.24
C GLY A 86 9.32 13.59 -12.15
N GLY A 87 10.02 12.59 -11.63
CA GLY A 87 11.04 12.80 -10.62
C GLY A 87 11.72 11.52 -10.15
N THR A 88 12.80 11.67 -9.40
CA THR A 88 13.54 10.56 -8.81
C THR A 88 13.10 10.37 -7.36
N GLY A 89 12.59 9.19 -7.05
CA GLY A 89 12.15 8.80 -5.71
C GLY A 89 13.18 7.92 -5.01
N VAL A 90 13.38 8.18 -3.73
CA VAL A 90 14.07 7.25 -2.81
C VAL A 90 13.18 7.00 -1.60
N GLY A 91 13.16 5.78 -1.10
CA GLY A 91 12.31 5.43 0.02
C GLY A 91 12.69 4.12 0.70
N VAL A 92 12.02 3.88 1.81
CA VAL A 92 12.13 2.67 2.61
C VAL A 92 10.73 2.15 2.85
N VAL A 93 10.55 0.85 2.67
CA VAL A 93 9.32 0.13 3.00
C VAL A 93 9.65 -0.97 3.98
N ALA A 94 8.83 -1.12 5.00
CA ALA A 94 8.90 -2.22 5.94
C ALA A 94 7.52 -2.83 6.16
N GLY A 95 7.49 -4.14 6.35
CA GLY A 95 6.26 -4.90 6.55
C GLY A 95 6.39 -5.89 7.68
N LEU A 96 5.25 -6.22 8.28
CA LEU A 96 5.10 -7.24 9.29
C LEU A 96 3.79 -7.97 9.06
N ASP A 97 3.87 -9.29 8.91
CA ASP A 97 2.70 -10.16 8.99
C ASP A 97 3.03 -11.25 10.00
N ARG A 98 2.43 -11.16 11.18
CA ARG A 98 2.60 -12.12 12.28
C ARG A 98 1.25 -12.68 12.65
N GLY A 99 0.94 -13.88 12.16
CA GLY A 99 -0.18 -14.68 12.62
C GLY A 99 0.25 -15.73 13.62
N ASP A 100 -0.52 -15.90 14.69
CA ASP A 100 -0.47 -17.10 15.52
C ASP A 100 -1.77 -17.88 15.33
N ALA A 101 -1.64 -19.00 14.61
CA ALA A 101 -2.77 -19.88 14.32
C ALA A 101 -3.35 -20.53 15.59
N SER A 102 -2.57 -20.65 16.67
CA SER A 102 -3.00 -21.30 17.92
C SER A 102 -3.98 -20.44 18.73
N VAL A 103 -3.84 -19.12 18.70
CA VAL A 103 -4.73 -18.15 19.37
C VAL A 103 -5.68 -17.45 18.40
N GLY A 104 -5.59 -17.75 17.10
CA GLY A 104 -6.45 -17.19 16.06
C GLY A 104 -6.29 -15.67 15.90
N PHE A 105 -5.16 -15.12 16.33
CA PHE A 105 -4.84 -13.69 16.27
C PHE A 105 -3.74 -13.43 15.23
N ALA A 106 -3.86 -12.33 14.50
CA ALA A 106 -2.86 -11.87 13.57
C ALA A 106 -2.62 -10.37 13.73
N LEU A 107 -1.35 -9.98 13.76
CA LEU A 107 -0.90 -8.61 13.68
C LEU A 107 -0.30 -8.37 12.31
N GLU A 108 -0.85 -7.40 11.60
CA GLU A 108 -0.31 -6.94 10.34
C GLU A 108 0.08 -5.49 10.45
N ALA A 109 1.25 -5.13 9.95
CA ALA A 109 1.67 -3.76 9.84
C ALA A 109 2.48 -3.54 8.56
N TYR A 110 2.37 -2.35 7.99
CA TYR A 110 3.33 -1.89 7.01
C TYR A 110 3.57 -0.40 7.20
N GLY A 111 4.75 0.04 6.79
CA GLY A 111 5.11 1.44 6.77
C GLY A 111 6.04 1.72 5.61
N GLN A 112 5.88 2.90 5.01
CA GLN A 112 6.76 3.43 4.00
C GLN A 112 7.05 4.90 4.26
N THR A 113 8.25 5.32 3.92
CA THR A 113 8.64 6.73 3.96
C THR A 113 9.68 6.99 2.89
N GLY A 114 9.70 8.21 2.36
CA GLY A 114 10.65 8.57 1.34
C GLY A 114 10.53 10.02 0.91
N ALA A 115 11.22 10.34 -0.18
CA ALA A 115 11.12 11.62 -0.82
C ALA A 115 11.24 11.48 -2.33
N VAL A 116 10.55 12.35 -3.06
CA VAL A 116 10.65 12.42 -4.52
C VAL A 116 11.19 13.78 -4.92
N VAL A 117 12.28 13.78 -5.66
CA VAL A 117 12.88 14.99 -6.22
C VAL A 117 12.20 15.29 -7.55
N ARG A 118 11.38 16.34 -7.58
CA ARG A 118 10.78 16.93 -8.80
C ARG A 118 11.35 18.35 -8.97
N GLU A 119 10.51 19.35 -9.20
CA GLU A 119 10.88 20.78 -9.06
C GLU A 119 11.37 21.12 -7.63
N ARG A 120 10.88 20.37 -6.64
CA ARG A 120 11.25 20.44 -5.23
C ARG A 120 11.25 19.03 -4.64
N ILE A 121 11.91 18.86 -3.51
CA ILE A 121 11.91 17.58 -2.77
C ILE A 121 10.55 17.40 -2.11
N GLU A 122 9.79 16.35 -2.42
CA GLU A 122 8.47 16.03 -1.86
C GLU A 122 8.56 14.83 -0.91
N PRO A 123 8.68 15.06 0.41
CA PRO A 123 8.69 13.97 1.39
C PRO A 123 7.30 13.39 1.58
N TYR A 124 7.25 12.08 1.86
CA TYR A 124 6.03 11.37 2.17
C TYR A 124 6.27 10.26 3.20
N ALA A 125 5.22 9.90 3.92
CA ALA A 125 5.13 8.73 4.78
C ALA A 125 3.71 8.14 4.70
N ASP A 126 3.58 6.83 4.77
CA ASP A 126 2.31 6.10 4.77
C ASP A 126 2.46 4.80 5.54
N GLY A 127 1.39 4.33 6.17
CA GLY A 127 1.43 3.08 6.90
C GLY A 127 0.09 2.66 7.48
N ALA A 128 0.05 1.39 7.88
CA ALA A 128 -1.11 0.79 8.53
C ALA A 128 -0.66 -0.22 9.59
N VAL A 129 -1.49 -0.39 10.61
CA VAL A 129 -1.45 -1.51 11.54
C VAL A 129 -2.85 -2.06 11.74
N ARG A 130 -2.98 -3.39 11.80
CA ARG A 130 -4.24 -4.09 12.01
C ARG A 130 -4.04 -5.22 13.02
N GLY A 131 -4.89 -5.26 14.03
CA GLY A 131 -5.06 -6.41 14.91
C GLY A 131 -6.29 -7.19 14.45
N LEU A 132 -6.10 -8.44 14.08
CA LEU A 132 -7.10 -9.28 13.43
C LEU A 132 -7.33 -10.57 14.20
N ARG A 133 -8.58 -11.04 14.24
CA ARG A 133 -8.96 -12.34 14.74
C ARG A 133 -9.61 -13.17 13.63
N GLN A 134 -9.19 -14.40 13.47
CA GLN A 134 -9.84 -15.35 12.55
C GLN A 134 -11.18 -15.78 13.13
N VAL A 135 -12.25 -15.60 12.35
CA VAL A 135 -13.62 -15.96 12.74
C VAL A 135 -14.22 -17.06 11.89
N GLY A 136 -13.61 -17.37 10.75
CA GLY A 136 -13.98 -18.51 9.93
C GLY A 136 -12.91 -18.83 8.90
N ALA A 137 -12.71 -20.11 8.63
CA ALA A 137 -11.81 -20.57 7.58
C ALA A 137 -12.42 -21.80 6.89
N THR A 138 -12.30 -21.81 5.58
CA THR A 138 -12.62 -22.94 4.70
C THR A 138 -11.45 -23.14 3.74
N PRO A 139 -11.36 -24.27 3.03
CA PRO A 139 -10.35 -24.45 1.98
C PRO A 139 -10.40 -23.39 0.87
N ARG A 140 -11.51 -22.64 0.75
CA ARG A 140 -11.75 -21.65 -0.31
C ARG A 140 -11.63 -20.20 0.17
N ALA A 141 -11.62 -19.94 1.48
CA ALA A 141 -11.56 -18.59 2.02
C ALA A 141 -11.25 -18.59 3.52
N ALA A 142 -10.49 -17.59 3.98
CA ALA A 142 -10.29 -17.29 5.39
C ALA A 142 -10.79 -15.86 5.71
N LEU A 143 -11.70 -15.76 6.67
CA LEU A 143 -12.28 -14.50 7.15
C LEU A 143 -11.65 -14.11 8.50
N ARG A 144 -11.14 -12.89 8.54
CA ARG A 144 -10.61 -12.23 9.73
C ARG A 144 -11.32 -10.90 9.96
N ILE A 145 -11.56 -10.55 11.21
CA ILE A 145 -12.12 -9.25 11.59
C ILE A 145 -11.29 -8.62 12.70
N GLY A 146 -11.36 -7.31 12.85
CA GLY A 146 -10.67 -6.64 13.94
C GLY A 146 -10.70 -5.12 13.83
N VAL A 147 -9.62 -4.50 14.26
CA VAL A 147 -9.45 -3.04 14.24
C VAL A 147 -8.12 -2.67 13.62
N GLY A 148 -8.05 -1.47 13.04
CA GLY A 148 -6.82 -0.94 12.47
C GLY A 148 -6.66 0.55 12.70
N ALA A 149 -5.43 0.99 12.45
CA ALA A 149 -5.05 2.39 12.33
C ALA A 149 -4.26 2.57 11.04
N TRP A 150 -4.45 3.72 10.39
CA TRP A 150 -3.81 4.04 9.12
C TRP A 150 -3.39 5.50 9.13
N GLY A 151 -2.18 5.77 8.68
CA GLY A 151 -1.66 7.12 8.65
C GLY A 151 -0.95 7.39 7.34
N GLY A 152 -1.07 8.60 6.84
CA GLY A 152 -0.28 9.05 5.71
C GLY A 152 -0.07 10.55 5.77
N ALA A 153 1.11 11.00 5.35
CA ALA A 153 1.51 12.38 5.32
C ALA A 153 2.34 12.65 4.07
N GLN A 154 2.06 13.78 3.45
CA GLN A 154 2.85 14.34 2.38
C GLN A 154 2.84 15.87 2.54
N ARG A 155 3.53 16.57 1.64
CA ARG A 155 3.51 18.03 1.68
C ARG A 155 2.08 18.56 1.58
N GLY A 156 1.68 19.33 2.60
CA GLY A 156 0.39 20.04 2.66
C GLY A 156 -0.83 19.20 3.04
N ALA A 157 -0.68 17.87 3.16
CA ALA A 157 -1.79 16.98 3.48
C ALA A 157 -1.31 15.84 4.39
N GLY A 158 -2.05 15.60 5.46
CA GLY A 158 -1.86 14.44 6.32
C GLY A 158 -3.19 13.90 6.82
N ARG A 159 -3.20 12.62 7.22
CA ARG A 159 -4.35 12.00 7.86
C ARG A 159 -3.92 10.87 8.78
N LEU A 160 -4.71 10.68 9.84
CA LEU A 160 -4.69 9.52 10.70
C LEU A 160 -6.13 9.02 10.85
N ASP A 161 -6.35 7.76 10.53
CA ASP A 161 -7.62 7.07 10.62
C ASP A 161 -7.54 5.89 11.60
N ILE A 162 -8.64 5.57 12.27
CA ILE A 162 -8.84 4.33 13.03
C ILE A 162 -10.17 3.69 12.65
N GLY A 163 -10.38 2.41 12.97
CA GLY A 163 -11.70 1.81 12.85
C GLY A 163 -11.70 0.30 12.66
N PRO A 164 -12.91 -0.30 12.56
CA PRO A 164 -13.06 -1.72 12.31
C PRO A 164 -12.58 -2.11 10.91
N THR A 165 -12.14 -3.36 10.79
CA THR A 165 -11.67 -3.97 9.54
C THR A 165 -12.21 -5.40 9.43
N ALA A 166 -12.55 -5.81 8.22
CA ALA A 166 -12.85 -7.19 7.85
C ALA A 166 -11.99 -7.56 6.64
N VAL A 167 -11.35 -8.71 6.70
CA VAL A 167 -10.43 -9.20 5.68
C VAL A 167 -10.83 -10.61 5.27
N VAL A 168 -10.99 -10.81 3.97
CA VAL A 168 -11.14 -12.13 3.36
C VAL A 168 -9.92 -12.42 2.50
N ALA A 169 -9.28 -13.56 2.72
CA ALA A 169 -8.24 -14.10 1.85
C ALA A 169 -8.79 -15.31 1.08
N VAL A 170 -8.63 -15.32 -0.24
CA VAL A 170 -9.12 -16.35 -1.16
C VAL A 170 -7.92 -16.92 -1.94
N PRO A 171 -7.65 -18.22 -1.88
CA PRO A 171 -6.65 -18.85 -2.73
C PRO A 171 -7.16 -18.92 -4.18
N VAL A 172 -6.41 -18.32 -5.11
CA VAL A 172 -6.71 -18.31 -6.55
C VAL A 172 -5.44 -18.70 -7.32
N GLY A 173 -5.48 -19.82 -8.05
CA GLY A 173 -4.37 -20.23 -8.92
C GLY A 173 -3.02 -20.40 -8.22
N GLY A 174 -3.00 -20.90 -6.98
CA GLY A 174 -1.78 -21.05 -6.16
C GLY A 174 -1.30 -19.75 -5.48
N LYS A 175 -2.07 -18.67 -5.56
CA LYS A 175 -1.77 -17.36 -4.95
C LYS A 175 -2.90 -16.94 -4.02
N SER A 176 -2.67 -15.91 -3.20
CA SER A 176 -3.67 -15.36 -2.29
C SER A 176 -4.18 -14.02 -2.80
N VAL A 177 -5.49 -13.93 -3.03
CA VAL A 177 -6.18 -12.66 -3.28
C VAL A 177 -6.84 -12.22 -1.99
N ARG A 178 -6.61 -10.97 -1.61
CA ARG A 178 -7.05 -10.38 -0.36
C ARG A 178 -8.02 -9.24 -0.62
N LEU A 179 -9.19 -9.31 0.01
CA LEU A 179 -10.17 -8.24 0.07
C LEU A 179 -10.25 -7.74 1.52
N ALA A 180 -10.04 -6.45 1.73
CA ALA A 180 -10.24 -5.78 3.00
C ALA A 180 -11.36 -4.74 2.89
N ILE A 181 -12.23 -4.70 3.89
CA ILE A 181 -13.29 -3.70 4.04
C ILE A 181 -13.04 -3.02 5.37
N ASP A 182 -12.69 -1.75 5.31
CA ASP A 182 -12.30 -0.93 6.47
C ASP A 182 -13.32 0.20 6.65
N TRP A 183 -13.66 0.54 7.89
CA TRP A 183 -14.18 1.86 8.20
C TRP A 183 -13.01 2.76 8.60
N ARG A 184 -12.81 3.85 7.87
CA ARG A 184 -11.75 4.83 8.12
C ARG A 184 -12.34 6.02 8.86
N GLN A 185 -12.31 6.00 10.19
CA GLN A 185 -12.65 7.16 11.01
C GLN A 185 -11.44 8.09 11.09
N ARG A 186 -11.50 9.24 10.41
CA ARG A 186 -10.45 10.28 10.50
C ARG A 186 -10.46 10.87 11.91
N ILE A 187 -9.32 10.81 12.58
CA ILE A 187 -9.12 11.36 13.94
C ILE A 187 -8.11 12.50 13.96
N ALA A 188 -7.26 12.62 12.94
CA ALA A 188 -6.36 13.75 12.77
C ALA A 188 -6.05 14.01 11.30
N GLY A 189 -5.59 15.23 11.02
CA GLY A 189 -5.19 15.67 9.68
C GLY A 189 -6.32 16.24 8.85
N ASN A 190 -5.95 16.75 7.68
CA ASN A 190 -6.77 17.54 6.79
C ASN A 190 -7.04 16.85 5.44
N ALA A 191 -6.48 15.66 5.20
CA ALA A 191 -6.63 15.02 3.89
C ALA A 191 -8.01 14.41 3.70
N ASP A 192 -8.66 14.74 2.59
CA ASP A 192 -9.91 14.18 2.12
C ASP A 192 -9.72 12.82 1.43
N PRO A 193 -10.79 12.04 1.27
CA PRO A 193 -12.14 12.26 1.81
C PRO A 193 -12.19 12.10 3.34
N GLY A 194 -13.27 12.59 3.94
CA GLY A 194 -13.58 12.44 5.36
C GLY A 194 -13.78 10.98 5.79
N SER A 195 -14.38 10.78 6.96
CA SER A 195 -14.63 9.44 7.49
C SER A 195 -15.57 8.64 6.58
N GLY A 196 -15.30 7.35 6.41
CA GLY A 196 -16.15 6.50 5.57
C GLY A 196 -15.56 5.12 5.27
N PRO A 197 -16.29 4.32 4.48
CA PRO A 197 -15.84 2.99 4.09
C PRO A 197 -14.70 3.05 3.08
N ALA A 198 -13.79 2.10 3.17
CA ALA A 198 -12.72 1.86 2.21
C ALA A 198 -12.64 0.37 1.89
N VAL A 199 -12.52 0.03 0.61
CA VAL A 199 -12.37 -1.35 0.15
C VAL A 199 -11.02 -1.50 -0.52
N THR A 200 -10.19 -2.42 -0.04
CA THR A 200 -8.89 -2.73 -0.63
C THR A 200 -8.90 -4.12 -1.21
N LEU A 201 -8.64 -4.24 -2.51
CA LEU A 201 -8.29 -5.49 -3.16
C LEU A 201 -6.78 -5.50 -3.36
N GLY A 202 -6.13 -6.58 -2.97
CA GLY A 202 -4.73 -6.81 -3.24
C GLY A 202 -4.52 -8.27 -3.56
N SER A 203 -3.47 -8.55 -4.29
CA SER A 203 -3.05 -9.92 -4.59
C SER A 203 -1.57 -10.00 -4.27
N ASP A 204 -1.23 -10.98 -3.44
CA ASP A 204 0.15 -11.24 -3.09
C ASP A 204 0.77 -12.05 -4.23
N PHE A 205 1.88 -11.56 -4.77
CA PHE A 205 2.60 -12.19 -5.87
C PHE A 205 4.10 -12.22 -5.61
#